data_AF-A0A7J9BAC1-F1
#
_entry.id   AF-A0A7J9BAC1-F1
#
_cell.length_a   1.000
_cell.length_b   1.000
_cell.length_c   1.000
_cell.angle_alpha   90.00
_cell.angle_beta   90.00
_cell.angle_gamma   90.00
#
_symmetry.space_group_name_H-M   'P 1'
#
loop_
_entity.id
_entity.type
_entity.pdbx_description
1 polymer ?
#
loop_
_entity_poly.entity_id
_entity_poly.type
_entity_poly.pdbx_seq_one_letter_code
_entity_poly.pdbx_strand_id
1 'polypeptide(L)'
;MEVPFFPTLFSCIKDLVVQQTLFSTLEEWLVKHPKILQFSWENGQTPASSHRFLTLTVLSYISFTFVLSQLSRPSLSRPLLKSIAAVHNIFLLTLSFIMALGCLVSIFSQVPNFNTLVCFPRGTSPSGPLFFWAYIFYLSKIVEFMDTLLIILSGSMKRLSFLHVYHHSMVVIMCYICLDSAQSSVPMVLITNCVVHVVMYTYYLLCSLGMHPKWKKMVTDFQLVQFWLSFLIMAMLVFYHFTASGCSGILSWCFNAAFIISLLYLFSDFHAKSYSTNAKVFKGN
;
A
#
# COMPACT_ATOMS: atom_id res chain seq x y z
N MET A 1 33.82 -2.97 -0.95
CA MET A 1 33.65 -2.31 -2.25
C MET A 1 32.16 -2.21 -2.51
N GLU A 2 31.54 -1.10 -2.10
CA GLU A 2 30.16 -0.80 -2.51
C GLU A 2 30.21 -0.42 -3.98
N VAL A 3 29.41 -1.08 -4.83
CA VAL A 3 29.22 -0.59 -6.20
C VAL A 3 28.32 0.64 -6.07
N PRO A 4 28.82 1.86 -6.31
CA PRO A 4 28.13 3.11 -5.95
C PRO A 4 26.96 3.45 -6.90
N PHE A 5 26.45 2.49 -7.65
CA PHE A 5 25.49 2.71 -8.73
C PHE A 5 24.19 3.33 -8.23
N PHE A 6 23.56 2.77 -7.20
CA PHE A 6 22.28 3.29 -6.71
C PHE A 6 22.38 4.67 -6.05
N PRO A 7 23.36 4.95 -5.15
CA PRO A 7 23.54 6.30 -4.60
C PRO A 7 23.82 7.37 -5.68
N THR A 8 24.67 7.04 -6.66
CA THR A 8 25.03 7.96 -7.75
C THR A 8 23.84 8.21 -8.67
N LEU A 9 23.11 7.15 -9.04
CA LEU A 9 21.92 7.24 -9.88
C LEU A 9 20.82 8.06 -9.19
N PHE A 10 20.56 7.83 -7.89
CA PHE A 10 19.57 8.59 -7.13
C PHE A 10 19.90 10.08 -7.10
N SER A 11 21.17 10.43 -6.86
CA SER A 11 21.61 11.83 -6.82
C SER A 11 21.46 12.51 -8.19
N CYS A 12 21.89 11.85 -9.27
CA CYS A 12 21.73 12.35 -10.63
C CYS A 12 20.26 12.57 -11.02
N ILE A 13 19.38 11.62 -10.71
CA ILE A 13 17.94 11.75 -10.97
C ILE A 13 17.35 12.88 -10.14
N LYS A 14 17.71 12.98 -8.86
CA LYS A 14 17.24 14.05 -7.97
C LYS A 14 17.60 15.42 -8.55
N ASP A 15 18.85 15.64 -8.94
CA ASP A 15 19.30 16.92 -9.49
C ASP A 15 18.53 17.29 -10.77
N LEU A 16 18.27 16.31 -11.64
CA LEU A 16 17.49 16.52 -12.88
C LEU A 16 16.02 16.86 -12.59
N VAL A 17 15.41 16.18 -11.62
CA VAL A 17 13.98 16.30 -11.28
C VAL A 17 13.71 17.63 -10.57
N VAL A 18 14.55 18.02 -9.61
CA VAL A 18 14.35 19.21 -8.79
C VAL A 18 14.47 20.51 -9.61
N GLN A 19 15.20 20.49 -10.73
CA GLN A 19 15.33 21.64 -11.64
C GLN A 19 14.06 21.92 -12.48
N GLN A 20 13.09 21.00 -12.52
CA GLN A 20 11.88 21.16 -13.33
C GLN A 20 10.89 22.14 -12.70
N THR A 21 10.30 23.04 -13.48
CA THR A 21 9.27 24.00 -13.02
C THR A 21 7.99 23.31 -12.51
N LEU A 22 7.66 22.15 -13.08
CA LEU A 22 6.58 21.31 -12.58
C LEU A 22 6.87 20.81 -11.17
N PHE A 23 8.13 20.44 -10.88
CA PHE A 23 8.51 19.93 -9.57
C PHE A 23 8.35 20.99 -8.47
N SER A 24 8.81 22.22 -8.70
CA SER A 24 8.65 23.29 -7.71
C SER A 24 7.19 23.59 -7.41
N THR A 25 6.33 23.57 -8.42
CA THR A 25 4.87 23.71 -8.23
C THR A 25 4.32 22.57 -7.38
N LEU A 26 4.66 21.31 -7.72
CA LEU A 26 4.21 20.15 -6.95
C LEU A 26 4.73 20.15 -5.51
N GLU A 27 5.97 20.60 -5.29
CA GLU A 27 6.59 20.69 -3.98
C GLU A 27 5.82 21.68 -3.07
N GLU A 28 5.42 22.83 -3.59
CA GLU A 28 4.62 23.81 -2.83
C GLU A 28 3.31 23.19 -2.31
N TRP A 29 2.59 22.47 -3.17
CA TRP A 29 1.28 21.89 -2.83
C TRP A 29 1.37 20.59 -2.02
N LEU A 30 2.33 19.72 -2.32
CA LEU A 30 2.39 18.35 -1.79
C LEU A 30 3.43 18.13 -0.70
N VAL A 31 4.28 19.12 -0.44
CA VAL A 31 5.36 19.03 0.58
C VAL A 31 5.33 20.22 1.53
N LYS A 32 5.35 21.44 1.00
CA LYS A 32 5.49 22.67 1.81
C LYS A 32 4.18 23.18 2.41
N HIS A 33 3.03 22.68 1.96
CA HIS A 33 1.74 23.04 2.53
C HIS A 33 1.76 22.85 4.06
N PRO A 34 1.30 23.83 4.88
CA PRO A 34 1.53 23.83 6.33
C PRO A 34 1.07 22.56 7.04
N LYS A 35 -0.09 22.00 6.67
CA LYS A 35 -0.62 20.74 7.23
C LYS A 35 0.26 19.52 6.97
N ILE A 36 1.02 19.53 5.87
CA ILE A 36 1.90 18.43 5.46
C ILE A 36 3.27 18.61 6.12
N LEU A 37 3.80 19.84 6.06
CA LEU A 37 5.12 20.16 6.60
C LEU A 37 5.17 20.02 8.12
N GLN A 38 4.12 20.45 8.82
CA GLN A 38 4.02 20.40 10.29
C GLN A 38 3.38 19.12 10.81
N PHE A 39 3.16 18.13 9.96
CA PHE A 39 2.55 16.87 10.38
C PHE A 39 3.44 16.16 11.40
N SER A 40 2.83 15.65 12.46
CA SER A 40 3.48 14.72 13.40
C SER A 40 2.51 13.60 13.75
N TRP A 41 3.01 12.36 13.73
CA TRP A 41 2.28 11.23 14.24
C TRP A 41 2.49 11.14 15.76
N GLU A 42 1.42 11.39 16.49
CA GLU A 42 1.37 11.32 17.95
C GLU A 42 0.30 10.32 18.38
N ASN A 43 0.72 9.26 19.08
CA ASN A 43 -0.18 8.20 19.51
C ASN A 43 -1.28 8.75 20.45
N GLY A 44 -2.54 8.53 20.08
CA GLY A 44 -3.70 8.98 20.85
C GLY A 44 -4.13 10.43 20.59
N GLN A 45 -3.31 11.25 19.93
CA GLN A 45 -3.66 12.63 19.56
C GLN A 45 -3.99 12.77 18.08
N THR A 46 -3.15 12.21 17.19
CA THR A 46 -3.44 12.18 15.76
C THR A 46 -4.72 11.35 15.53
N PRO A 47 -5.65 11.81 14.67
CA PRO A 47 -6.85 11.02 14.40
C PRO A 47 -6.50 9.62 13.91
N ALA A 48 -7.19 8.59 14.42
CA ALA A 48 -6.92 7.18 14.12
C ALA A 48 -5.56 6.63 14.61
N SER A 49 -4.80 7.34 15.46
CA SER A 49 -3.49 6.85 15.96
C SER A 49 -3.54 6.10 17.28
N SER A 50 -4.71 5.98 17.92
CA SER A 50 -4.81 5.24 19.18
C SER A 50 -4.86 3.73 18.97
N HIS A 51 -4.21 2.98 19.85
CA HIS A 51 -4.27 1.51 19.89
C HIS A 51 -5.71 0.98 19.98
N ARG A 52 -6.58 1.69 20.72
CA ARG A 52 -8.00 1.34 20.84
C ARG A 52 -8.73 1.51 19.51
N PHE A 53 -8.47 2.60 18.80
CA PHE A 53 -9.04 2.82 17.48
C PHE A 53 -8.64 1.70 16.50
N LEU A 54 -7.34 1.35 16.45
CA LEU A 54 -6.85 0.28 15.58
C LEU A 54 -7.54 -1.05 15.89
N THR A 55 -7.52 -1.47 17.15
CA THR A 55 -8.07 -2.77 17.56
C THR A 55 -9.58 -2.85 17.28
N LEU A 56 -10.34 -1.81 17.61
CA LEU A 56 -11.77 -1.74 17.28
C LEU A 56 -12.04 -1.74 15.78
N THR A 57 -11.21 -1.05 14.99
CA THR A 57 -11.34 -1.01 13.52
C THR A 57 -11.13 -2.39 12.90
N VAL A 58 -10.08 -3.12 13.31
CA VAL A 58 -9.82 -4.47 12.79
C VAL A 58 -10.86 -5.47 13.27
N LEU A 59 -11.22 -5.45 14.55
CA LEU A 59 -12.24 -6.36 15.09
C LEU A 59 -13.60 -6.11 14.44
N SER A 60 -14.01 -4.85 14.30
CA SER A 60 -15.25 -4.50 13.61
C SER A 60 -15.24 -4.96 12.15
N TYR A 61 -14.14 -4.78 11.42
CA TYR A 61 -13.99 -5.27 10.06
C TYR A 61 -14.16 -6.80 9.96
N ILE A 62 -13.48 -7.57 10.81
CA ILE A 62 -13.55 -9.03 10.81
C ILE A 62 -14.96 -9.51 11.19
N SER A 63 -15.52 -8.98 12.29
CA SER A 63 -16.86 -9.33 12.75
C SER A 63 -17.92 -8.97 11.73
N PHE A 64 -17.86 -7.78 11.15
CA PHE A 64 -18.78 -7.31 10.12
C PHE A 64 -18.70 -8.19 8.86
N THR A 65 -17.48 -8.46 8.38
CA THR A 65 -17.25 -9.34 7.22
C THR A 65 -17.82 -10.73 7.47
N PHE A 66 -17.57 -11.31 8.64
CA PHE A 66 -18.09 -12.62 9.02
C PHE A 66 -19.61 -12.63 9.09
N VAL A 67 -20.22 -11.70 9.83
CA VAL A 67 -21.67 -11.63 10.01
C VAL A 67 -22.39 -11.43 8.67
N LEU A 68 -21.96 -10.47 7.83
CA LEU A 68 -22.59 -10.25 6.54
C LEU A 68 -22.34 -11.37 5.54
N SER A 69 -21.26 -12.15 5.68
CA SER A 69 -21.02 -13.32 4.85
C SER A 69 -22.00 -14.47 5.10
N GLN A 70 -22.59 -14.51 6.31
CA GLN A 70 -23.52 -15.56 6.75
C GLN A 70 -25.00 -15.14 6.63
N LEU A 71 -25.29 -13.84 6.69
CA LEU A 71 -26.65 -13.33 6.60
C LEU A 71 -27.22 -13.39 5.18
N SER A 72 -28.54 -13.59 5.09
CA SER A 72 -29.30 -13.42 3.84
C SER A 72 -29.15 -11.99 3.33
N ARG A 73 -28.57 -11.87 2.13
CA ARG A 73 -28.09 -10.60 1.58
C ARG A 73 -29.27 -9.69 1.16
N PRO A 74 -29.25 -8.39 1.52
CA PRO A 74 -30.14 -7.43 0.87
C PRO A 74 -29.79 -7.36 -0.62
N SER A 75 -30.78 -7.49 -1.50
CA SER A 75 -30.57 -7.44 -2.95
C SER A 75 -30.40 -5.98 -3.41
N LEU A 76 -29.16 -5.48 -3.43
CA LEU A 76 -28.89 -4.20 -4.08
C LEU A 76 -28.99 -4.38 -5.60
N SER A 77 -29.62 -3.43 -6.29
CA SER A 77 -29.75 -3.50 -7.75
C SER A 77 -28.36 -3.45 -8.40
N ARG A 78 -28.15 -4.29 -9.43
CA ARG A 78 -26.86 -4.39 -10.12
C ARG A 78 -26.36 -3.04 -10.68
N PRO A 79 -27.20 -2.17 -11.27
CA PRO A 79 -26.77 -0.86 -11.75
C PRO A 79 -26.26 0.05 -10.62
N LEU A 80 -26.97 0.07 -9.49
CA LEU A 80 -26.58 0.88 -8.33
C LEU A 80 -25.25 0.39 -7.75
N LEU A 81 -25.08 -0.92 -7.61
CA LEU A 81 -23.82 -1.50 -7.14
C LEU A 81 -22.63 -1.15 -8.05
N LYS A 82 -22.82 -1.20 -9.38
CA LYS A 82 -21.80 -0.79 -10.34
C LYS A 82 -21.45 0.70 -10.23
N SER A 83 -22.45 1.55 -10.02
CA SER A 83 -22.25 3.00 -9.84
C SER A 83 -21.45 3.28 -8.56
N ILE A 84 -21.85 2.69 -7.42
CA ILE A 84 -21.11 2.82 -6.15
C ILE A 84 -19.68 2.31 -6.31
N ALA A 85 -19.49 1.14 -6.92
CA ALA A 85 -18.17 0.59 -7.17
C ALA A 85 -17.33 1.50 -8.10
N ALA A 86 -17.92 2.09 -9.13
CA ALA A 86 -17.21 3.01 -10.02
C ALA A 86 -16.74 4.26 -9.27
N VAL A 87 -17.60 4.90 -8.47
CA VAL A 87 -17.24 6.07 -7.65
C VAL A 87 -16.14 5.71 -6.66
N HIS A 88 -16.27 4.57 -5.98
CA HIS A 88 -15.25 4.08 -5.04
C HIS A 88 -13.89 3.82 -5.73
N ASN A 89 -13.89 3.16 -6.89
CA ASN A 89 -12.68 2.90 -7.66
C ASN A 89 -12.04 4.19 -8.19
N ILE A 90 -12.81 5.19 -8.61
CA ILE A 90 -12.29 6.51 -9.01
C ILE A 90 -11.61 7.18 -7.82
N PHE A 91 -12.28 7.18 -6.66
CA PHE A 91 -11.72 7.76 -5.45
C PHE A 91 -10.38 7.11 -5.07
N LEU A 92 -10.32 5.77 -5.01
CA LEU A 92 -9.08 5.06 -4.65
C LEU A 92 -7.99 5.17 -5.72
N LEU A 93 -8.35 5.24 -7.00
CA LEU A 93 -7.43 5.53 -8.09
C LEU A 93 -6.77 6.90 -7.90
N THR A 94 -7.58 7.95 -7.73
CA THR A 94 -7.09 9.32 -7.53
C THR A 94 -6.28 9.43 -6.25
N LEU A 95 -6.74 8.85 -5.15
CA LEU A 95 -6.03 8.85 -3.87
C LEU A 95 -4.67 8.15 -3.99
N SER A 96 -4.61 6.97 -4.61
CA SER A 96 -3.35 6.23 -4.83
C SER A 96 -2.36 7.03 -5.67
N PHE A 97 -2.84 7.71 -6.73
CA PHE A 97 -2.00 8.56 -7.56
C PHE A 97 -1.43 9.75 -6.77
N ILE A 98 -2.27 10.46 -6.00
CA ILE A 98 -1.85 11.61 -5.20
C ILE A 98 -0.86 11.19 -4.10
N MET A 99 -1.10 10.06 -3.41
CA MET A 99 -0.18 9.53 -2.40
C MET A 99 1.18 9.16 -3.00
N ALA A 100 1.19 8.49 -4.16
CA ALA A 100 2.43 8.15 -4.86
C ALA A 100 3.20 9.42 -5.24
N LEU A 101 2.51 10.40 -5.84
CA LEU A 101 3.12 11.65 -6.26
C LEU A 101 3.65 12.46 -5.08
N GLY A 102 2.85 12.63 -4.03
CA GLY A 102 3.23 13.39 -2.84
C GLY A 102 4.40 12.76 -2.08
N CYS A 103 4.41 11.43 -1.94
CA CYS A 103 5.53 10.72 -1.34
C CYS A 103 6.80 10.84 -2.21
N LEU A 104 6.67 10.69 -3.54
CA LEU A 104 7.81 10.80 -4.47
C LEU A 104 8.43 12.20 -4.43
N VAL A 105 7.62 13.26 -4.47
CA VAL A 105 8.08 14.65 -4.37
C VAL A 105 8.72 14.91 -3.00
N SER A 106 8.14 14.36 -1.92
CA SER A 106 8.72 14.44 -0.57
C SER A 106 10.10 13.78 -0.48
N ILE A 107 10.30 12.63 -1.14
CA ILE A 107 11.60 11.94 -1.20
C ILE A 107 12.63 12.84 -1.88
N PHE A 108 12.32 13.35 -3.08
CA PHE A 108 13.27 14.18 -3.81
C PHE A 108 13.54 15.53 -3.14
N SER A 109 12.55 16.10 -2.43
CA SER A 109 12.72 17.35 -1.69
C SER A 109 13.59 17.18 -0.44
N GLN A 110 13.29 16.19 0.42
CA GLN A 110 13.87 16.10 1.77
C GLN A 110 14.97 15.06 1.95
N VAL A 111 14.96 13.97 1.17
CA VAL A 111 15.88 12.87 1.41
C VAL A 111 17.23 13.20 0.75
N PRO A 112 18.33 13.29 1.53
CA PRO A 112 19.60 13.77 1.00
C PRO A 112 20.27 12.75 0.07
N ASN A 113 20.18 11.45 0.39
CA ASN A 113 20.85 10.39 -0.35
C ASN A 113 20.06 9.07 -0.26
N PHE A 114 20.42 8.11 -1.10
CA PHE A 114 19.76 6.80 -1.15
C PHE A 114 19.87 6.01 0.16
N ASN A 115 20.97 6.15 0.91
CA ASN A 115 21.15 5.41 2.16
C ASN A 115 20.14 5.87 3.21
N THR A 116 19.89 7.19 3.30
CA THR A 116 18.83 7.75 4.16
C THR A 116 17.43 7.35 3.68
N LEU A 117 17.21 7.15 2.38
CA LEU A 117 15.93 6.64 1.87
C LEU A 117 15.65 5.21 2.38
N VAL A 118 16.69 4.37 2.46
CA VAL A 118 16.58 2.97 2.88
C VAL A 118 16.57 2.82 4.41
N CYS A 119 17.38 3.63 5.09
CA CYS A 119 17.66 3.55 6.51
C CYS A 119 17.63 4.96 7.12
N PHE A 120 16.53 5.29 7.80
CA PHE A 120 16.45 6.52 8.58
C PHE A 120 17.34 6.40 9.82
N PRO A 121 18.02 7.47 10.24
CA PRO A 121 18.81 7.49 11.47
C PRO A 121 17.97 7.05 12.69
N ARG A 122 18.60 6.35 13.64
CA ARG A 122 17.93 6.00 14.91
C ARG A 122 17.40 7.26 15.61
N GLY A 123 16.22 7.16 16.21
CA GLY A 123 15.56 8.29 16.89
C GLY A 123 14.83 9.24 15.95
N THR A 124 14.69 8.91 14.66
CA THR A 124 13.83 9.66 13.73
C THR A 124 12.40 9.70 14.28
N SER A 125 11.89 10.90 14.51
CA SER A 125 10.49 11.10 14.89
C SER A 125 9.60 10.95 13.66
N PRO A 126 8.39 10.35 13.76
CA PRO A 126 7.48 10.17 12.63
C PRO A 126 6.78 11.50 12.29
N SER A 127 7.54 12.46 11.76
CA SER A 127 7.09 13.83 11.50
C SER A 127 7.56 14.34 10.15
N GLY A 128 6.80 15.27 9.59
CA GLY A 128 7.03 15.88 8.29
C GLY A 128 6.34 15.17 7.12
N PRO A 129 6.58 15.64 5.89
CA PRO A 129 5.80 15.24 4.71
C PRO A 129 5.84 13.75 4.36
N LEU A 130 6.97 13.06 4.55
CA LEU A 130 7.04 11.61 4.31
C LEU A 130 6.07 10.83 5.21
N PHE A 131 6.00 11.21 6.49
CA PHE A 131 5.11 10.57 7.45
C PHE A 131 3.66 11.04 7.29
N PHE A 132 3.42 12.26 6.79
CA PHE A 132 2.08 12.69 6.39
C PHE A 132 1.52 11.77 5.30
N TRP A 133 2.26 11.53 4.22
CA TRP A 133 1.80 10.64 3.16
C TRP A 133 1.67 9.20 3.62
N ALA A 134 2.55 8.73 4.51
CA ALA A 134 2.39 7.43 5.16
C ALA A 134 1.13 7.34 6.04
N TYR A 135 0.74 8.44 6.69
CA TYR A 135 -0.50 8.53 7.44
C TYR A 135 -1.74 8.48 6.55
N ILE A 136 -1.75 9.24 5.45
CA ILE A 136 -2.83 9.16 4.45
C ILE A 136 -2.90 7.74 3.85
N PHE A 137 -1.74 7.10 3.62
CA PHE A 137 -1.66 5.72 3.17
C PHE A 137 -2.27 4.75 4.19
N TYR A 138 -1.99 4.90 5.49
CA TYR A 138 -2.64 4.13 6.55
C TYR A 138 -4.17 4.30 6.52
N LEU A 139 -4.67 5.53 6.45
CA LEU A 139 -6.11 5.79 6.36
C LEU A 139 -6.74 5.17 5.10
N SER A 140 -6.02 5.21 3.97
CA SER A 140 -6.50 4.60 2.71
C SER A 140 -6.83 3.12 2.88
N LYS A 141 -6.05 2.37 3.68
CA LYS A 141 -6.28 0.94 3.92
C LYS A 141 -7.56 0.65 4.69
N ILE A 142 -8.01 1.59 5.52
CA ILE A 142 -9.32 1.51 6.18
C ILE A 142 -10.43 1.76 5.15
N VAL A 143 -10.23 2.72 4.24
CA VAL A 143 -11.20 2.99 3.15
C VAL A 143 -11.33 1.79 2.21
N GLU A 144 -10.25 1.05 1.96
CA GLU A 144 -10.23 -0.18 1.17
C GLU A 144 -11.11 -1.31 1.79
N PHE A 145 -11.55 -1.22 3.05
CA PHE A 145 -12.55 -2.17 3.59
C PHE A 145 -13.87 -2.14 2.83
N MET A 146 -14.18 -1.02 2.17
CA MET A 146 -15.33 -0.90 1.28
C MET A 146 -15.25 -1.90 0.10
N ASP A 147 -14.05 -2.30 -0.35
CA ASP A 147 -13.90 -3.35 -1.38
C ASP A 147 -14.52 -4.67 -0.89
N THR A 148 -14.29 -5.04 0.37
CA THR A 148 -14.88 -6.22 1.00
C THR A 148 -16.41 -6.11 1.05
N LEU A 149 -16.94 -4.95 1.45
CA LEU A 149 -18.38 -4.70 1.48
C LEU A 149 -18.99 -4.80 0.07
N LEU A 150 -18.37 -4.20 -0.94
CA LEU A 150 -18.83 -4.29 -2.33
C LEU A 150 -18.80 -5.72 -2.86
N ILE A 151 -17.78 -6.51 -2.50
CA ILE A 151 -17.71 -7.94 -2.82
C ILE A 151 -18.89 -8.70 -2.20
N ILE A 152 -19.18 -8.48 -0.92
CA ILE A 152 -20.29 -9.13 -0.23
C ILE A 152 -21.64 -8.74 -0.84
N LEU A 153 -21.88 -7.44 -1.09
CA LEU A 153 -23.09 -6.93 -1.71
C LEU A 153 -23.26 -7.41 -3.16
N SER A 154 -22.16 -7.65 -3.88
CA SER A 154 -22.20 -8.27 -5.22
C SER A 154 -22.61 -9.74 -5.20
N GLY A 155 -22.60 -10.37 -4.01
CA GLY A 155 -22.82 -11.79 -3.82
C GLY A 155 -21.68 -12.68 -4.34
N SER A 156 -20.53 -12.10 -4.68
CA SER A 156 -19.40 -12.81 -5.27
C SER A 156 -18.51 -13.46 -4.20
N MET A 157 -19.03 -14.47 -3.51
CA MET A 157 -18.32 -15.15 -2.42
C MET A 157 -16.99 -15.79 -2.84
N LYS A 158 -16.83 -16.13 -4.13
CA LYS A 158 -15.55 -16.59 -4.69
C LYS A 158 -14.45 -15.52 -4.63
N ARG A 159 -14.82 -14.23 -4.64
CA ARG A 159 -13.88 -13.10 -4.50
C ARG A 159 -13.58 -12.80 -3.03
N LEU A 160 -14.49 -13.13 -2.11
CA LEU A 160 -14.28 -13.02 -0.66
C LEU A 160 -13.44 -14.21 -0.17
N SER A 161 -12.18 -14.28 -0.59
CA SER A 161 -11.27 -15.33 -0.18
C SER A 161 -10.68 -15.07 1.20
N PHE A 162 -10.12 -16.12 1.82
CA PHE A 162 -9.32 -15.97 3.04
C PHE A 162 -8.18 -14.95 2.83
N LEU A 163 -7.49 -15.03 1.69
CA LEU A 163 -6.40 -14.11 1.32
C LEU A 163 -6.88 -12.66 1.34
N HIS A 164 -8.05 -12.36 0.79
CA HIS A 164 -8.61 -11.00 0.77
C HIS A 164 -8.82 -10.47 2.19
N VAL A 165 -9.52 -11.23 3.03
CA VAL A 165 -9.84 -10.79 4.41
C VAL A 165 -8.59 -10.70 5.28
N TYR A 166 -7.68 -11.66 5.14
CA TYR A 166 -6.39 -11.68 5.82
C TYR A 166 -5.53 -10.48 5.42
N HIS A 167 -5.40 -10.19 4.12
CA HIS A 167 -4.65 -9.05 3.62
C HIS A 167 -5.18 -7.73 4.17
N HIS A 168 -6.47 -7.45 4.00
CA HIS A 168 -7.04 -6.17 4.43
C HIS A 168 -6.98 -5.99 5.96
N SER A 169 -7.16 -7.04 6.75
CA SER A 169 -7.02 -6.92 8.22
C SER A 169 -5.58 -6.65 8.66
N MET A 170 -4.61 -7.37 8.10
CA MET A 170 -3.22 -7.29 8.51
C MET A 170 -2.48 -6.05 7.96
N VAL A 171 -2.81 -5.59 6.74
CA VAL A 171 -2.13 -4.43 6.15
C VAL A 171 -2.41 -3.14 6.95
N VAL A 172 -3.59 -3.00 7.55
CA VAL A 172 -3.92 -1.87 8.44
C VAL A 172 -3.06 -1.90 9.71
N ILE A 173 -2.89 -3.08 10.31
CA ILE A 173 -2.02 -3.29 11.48
C ILE A 173 -0.57 -2.98 11.12
N MET A 174 -0.10 -3.50 9.98
CA MET A 174 1.24 -3.27 9.47
C MET A 174 1.53 -1.77 9.30
N CYS A 175 0.65 -1.04 8.62
CA CYS A 175 0.79 0.40 8.41
C CYS A 175 0.84 1.18 9.74
N TYR A 176 0.00 0.83 10.71
CA TYR A 176 0.02 1.45 12.03
C TYR A 176 1.36 1.24 12.75
N ILE A 177 1.83 -0.01 12.84
CA ILE A 177 3.08 -0.35 13.51
C ILE A 177 4.27 0.37 12.83
N CYS A 178 4.25 0.44 11.51
CA CYS A 178 5.25 1.15 10.72
C CYS A 178 5.30 2.66 11.03
N LEU A 179 4.14 3.31 11.12
CA LEU A 179 4.04 4.73 11.45
C LEU A 179 4.51 5.01 12.88
N ASP A 180 4.00 4.24 13.84
CA ASP A 180 4.28 4.41 15.26
C ASP A 180 5.76 4.22 15.60
N SER A 181 6.43 3.33 14.87
CA SER A 181 7.86 3.06 15.02
C SER A 181 8.77 3.88 14.11
N ALA A 182 8.22 4.80 13.31
CA ALA A 182 8.95 5.57 12.31
C ALA A 182 9.84 4.68 11.40
N GLN A 183 9.25 3.60 10.88
CA GLN A 183 10.01 2.57 10.15
C GLN A 183 10.59 3.10 8.83
N SER A 184 11.87 2.80 8.59
CA SER A 184 12.65 3.37 7.49
C SER A 184 12.18 2.98 6.09
N SER A 185 11.63 1.77 5.92
CA SER A 185 11.22 1.27 4.60
C SER A 185 9.88 1.83 4.08
N VAL A 186 9.16 2.60 4.90
CA VAL A 186 7.78 3.01 4.64
C VAL A 186 7.61 3.77 3.32
N PRO A 187 8.41 4.81 2.98
CA PRO A 187 8.19 5.58 1.76
C PRO A 187 8.31 4.74 0.48
N MET A 188 9.30 3.84 0.42
CA MET A 188 9.51 3.00 -0.76
C MET A 188 8.40 1.96 -0.93
N VAL A 189 7.97 1.32 0.17
CA VAL A 189 6.86 0.36 0.16
C VAL A 189 5.54 1.06 -0.21
N LEU A 190 5.32 2.28 0.30
CA LEU A 190 4.16 3.09 -0.02
C LEU A 190 4.09 3.39 -1.52
N ILE A 191 5.16 3.92 -2.12
CA ILE A 191 5.16 4.29 -3.55
C ILE A 191 4.91 3.06 -4.41
N THR A 192 5.61 1.97 -4.14
CA THR A 192 5.46 0.74 -4.92
C THR A 192 4.04 0.18 -4.82
N ASN A 193 3.43 0.17 -3.62
CA ASN A 193 2.03 -0.23 -3.45
C ASN A 193 1.06 0.72 -4.17
N CYS A 194 1.23 2.04 -4.03
CA CYS A 194 0.36 3.02 -4.66
C CYS A 194 0.38 2.93 -6.20
N VAL A 195 1.56 2.70 -6.80
CA VAL A 195 1.68 2.49 -8.25
C VAL A 195 0.91 1.24 -8.69
N VAL A 196 1.03 0.13 -7.96
CA VAL A 196 0.24 -1.08 -8.26
C VAL A 196 -1.25 -0.85 -8.03
N HIS A 197 -1.63 -0.10 -6.99
CA HIS A 197 -3.03 0.25 -6.72
C HIS A 197 -3.63 1.14 -7.81
N VAL A 198 -2.87 2.07 -8.40
CA VAL A 198 -3.31 2.84 -9.58
C VAL A 198 -3.66 1.89 -10.74
N VAL A 199 -2.81 0.90 -11.03
CA VAL A 199 -3.07 -0.09 -12.09
C VAL A 199 -4.28 -0.96 -11.74
N MET A 200 -4.37 -1.44 -10.50
CA MET A 200 -5.47 -2.30 -10.03
C MET A 200 -6.82 -1.58 -10.05
N TYR A 201 -6.92 -0.38 -9.47
CA TYR A 201 -8.17 0.38 -9.43
C TYR A 201 -8.59 0.91 -10.80
N THR A 202 -7.63 1.19 -11.69
CA THR A 202 -7.95 1.43 -13.11
C THR A 202 -8.62 0.20 -13.73
N TYR A 203 -8.09 -0.99 -13.50
CA TYR A 203 -8.70 -2.23 -13.99
C TYR A 203 -10.11 -2.46 -13.41
N TYR A 204 -10.31 -2.23 -12.10
CA TYR A 204 -11.62 -2.37 -11.45
C TYR A 204 -12.64 -1.31 -11.87
N LEU A 205 -12.19 -0.08 -12.11
CA LEU A 205 -13.03 0.98 -12.68
C LEU A 205 -13.55 0.58 -14.06
N LEU A 206 -12.67 0.13 -14.96
CA LEU A 206 -13.07 -0.35 -16.29
C LEU A 206 -14.08 -1.50 -16.18
N CYS A 207 -13.85 -2.44 -15.27
CA CYS A 207 -14.80 -3.53 -14.99
C CYS A 207 -16.17 -3.04 -14.49
N SER A 208 -16.19 -2.00 -13.67
CA SER A 208 -17.42 -1.40 -13.14
C SER A 208 -18.22 -0.67 -14.23
N LEU A 209 -17.54 -0.08 -15.20
CA LEU A 209 -18.12 0.53 -16.41
C LEU A 209 -18.61 -0.50 -17.44
N GLY A 210 -18.44 -1.80 -17.18
CA GLY A 210 -18.86 -2.88 -18.08
C GLY A 210 -17.84 -3.27 -19.14
N MET A 211 -16.63 -2.71 -19.10
CA MET A 211 -15.52 -3.15 -19.94
C MET A 211 -14.86 -4.37 -19.31
N HIS A 212 -14.39 -5.33 -20.11
CA HIS A 212 -13.70 -6.53 -19.61
C HIS A 212 -12.29 -6.62 -20.19
N PRO A 213 -11.32 -5.89 -19.62
CA PRO A 213 -9.97 -5.87 -20.16
C PRO A 213 -9.27 -7.23 -20.06
N LYS A 214 -8.57 -7.65 -21.12
CA LYS A 214 -7.90 -8.96 -21.20
C LYS A 214 -6.61 -9.07 -20.37
N TRP A 215 -6.06 -7.94 -19.92
CA TRP A 215 -4.82 -7.85 -19.14
C TRP A 215 -4.97 -8.12 -17.63
N LYS A 216 -6.00 -8.87 -17.21
CA LYS A 216 -6.20 -9.24 -15.79
C LYS A 216 -4.95 -9.93 -15.20
N LYS A 217 -4.31 -10.81 -15.97
CA LYS A 217 -3.10 -11.53 -15.53
C LYS A 217 -1.95 -10.56 -15.24
N MET A 218 -1.78 -9.55 -16.09
CA MET A 218 -0.75 -8.52 -15.93
C MET A 218 -0.92 -7.77 -14.60
N VAL A 219 -2.15 -7.48 -14.17
CA VAL A 219 -2.42 -6.85 -12.87
C VAL A 219 -1.90 -7.73 -11.72
N THR A 220 -2.18 -9.03 -11.74
CA THR A 220 -1.68 -9.98 -10.74
C THR A 220 -0.15 -10.10 -10.78
N ASP A 221 0.44 -10.09 -11.98
CA ASP A 221 1.89 -10.15 -12.15
C ASP A 221 2.57 -8.89 -11.56
N PHE A 222 1.98 -7.69 -11.75
CA PHE A 222 2.44 -6.45 -11.09
C PHE A 222 2.37 -6.53 -9.56
N GLN A 223 1.30 -7.10 -9.00
CA GLN A 223 1.18 -7.31 -7.55
C GLN A 223 2.28 -8.26 -7.03
N LEU A 224 2.57 -9.34 -7.76
CA LEU A 224 3.62 -10.28 -7.37
C LEU A 224 5.01 -9.62 -7.39
N VAL A 225 5.31 -8.84 -8.43
CA VAL A 225 6.56 -8.07 -8.52
C VAL A 225 6.68 -7.07 -7.36
N GLN A 226 5.58 -6.42 -6.95
CA GLN A 226 5.58 -5.52 -5.80
C GLN A 226 5.94 -6.22 -4.49
N PHE A 227 5.47 -7.45 -4.26
CA PHE A 227 5.87 -8.22 -3.07
C PHE A 227 7.36 -8.58 -3.09
N TRP A 228 7.90 -9.00 -4.24
CA TRP A 228 9.34 -9.25 -4.40
C TRP A 228 10.18 -8.00 -4.15
N LEU A 229 9.76 -6.85 -4.68
CA LEU A 229 10.43 -5.58 -4.46
C LEU A 229 10.36 -5.15 -2.98
N SER A 230 9.22 -5.38 -2.33
CA SER A 230 9.07 -5.12 -0.88
C SER A 230 10.03 -5.97 -0.06
N PHE A 231 10.18 -7.26 -0.41
CA PHE A 231 11.15 -8.15 0.24
C PHE A 231 12.60 -7.67 0.04
N LEU A 232 12.96 -7.23 -1.17
CA LEU A 232 14.28 -6.67 -1.46
C LEU A 232 14.55 -5.41 -0.61
N ILE A 233 13.58 -4.50 -0.52
CA ILE A 233 13.67 -3.30 0.33
C ILE A 233 13.91 -3.67 1.79
N MET A 234 13.19 -4.68 2.29
CA MET A 234 13.36 -5.16 3.66
C MET A 234 14.73 -5.78 3.91
N ALA A 235 15.26 -6.53 2.95
CA ALA A 235 16.60 -7.10 3.03
C ALA A 235 17.67 -5.99 3.03
N MET A 236 17.52 -4.97 2.19
CA MET A 236 18.40 -3.80 2.20
C MET A 236 18.36 -3.07 3.54
N LEU A 237 17.18 -2.85 4.13
CA LEU A 237 17.07 -2.22 5.45
C LEU A 237 17.86 -2.98 6.52
N VAL A 238 17.75 -4.31 6.57
CA VAL A 238 18.51 -5.13 7.52
C VAL A 238 20.01 -5.03 7.27
N PHE A 239 20.43 -5.08 6.01
CA PHE A 239 21.84 -4.92 5.65
C PHE A 239 22.39 -3.59 6.18
N TYR A 240 21.73 -2.46 5.87
CA TYR A 240 22.14 -1.14 6.37
C TYR A 240 22.04 -1.02 7.89
N HIS A 241 21.09 -1.71 8.54
CA HIS A 241 20.99 -1.70 10.00
C HIS A 241 22.25 -2.26 10.66
N PHE A 242 22.83 -3.32 10.08
CA PHE A 242 24.02 -3.98 10.63
C PHE A 242 25.34 -3.39 10.15
N THR A 243 25.38 -2.73 8.98
CA THR A 243 26.61 -2.11 8.44
C THR A 243 26.78 -0.64 8.80
N ALA A 244 25.71 0.05 9.22
CA ALA A 244 25.74 1.45 9.63
C ALA A 244 25.46 1.63 11.15
N SER A 245 25.11 2.84 11.58
CA SER A 245 24.75 3.17 12.97
C SER A 245 23.36 2.65 13.41
N GLY A 246 22.73 1.83 12.57
CA GLY A 246 21.40 1.28 12.74
C GLY A 246 20.26 2.17 12.22
N CYS A 247 19.13 1.52 11.89
CA CYS A 247 17.95 2.17 11.30
C CYS A 247 16.79 2.34 12.29
N SER A 248 15.96 3.36 12.05
CA SER A 248 14.71 3.58 12.78
C SER A 248 13.65 2.51 12.47
N GLY A 249 12.88 2.13 13.50
CA GLY A 249 11.76 1.19 13.42
C GLY A 249 12.14 -0.27 13.16
N ILE A 250 13.33 -0.71 13.59
CA ILE A 250 13.80 -2.09 13.35
C ILE A 250 12.94 -3.15 14.04
N LEU A 251 12.35 -2.87 15.21
CA LEU A 251 11.51 -3.84 15.93
C LEU A 251 10.27 -4.24 15.12
N SER A 252 9.69 -3.28 14.42
CA SER A 252 8.54 -3.46 13.53
C SER A 252 8.86 -4.26 12.27
N TRP A 253 10.15 -4.33 11.90
CA TRP A 253 10.60 -5.11 10.75
C TRP A 253 10.23 -6.59 10.86
N CYS A 254 10.34 -7.20 12.05
CA CYS A 254 10.02 -8.62 12.25
C CYS A 254 8.57 -8.94 11.90
N PHE A 255 7.63 -8.11 12.37
CA PHE A 255 6.21 -8.26 12.04
C PHE A 255 5.98 -8.12 10.53
N ASN A 256 6.54 -7.07 9.92
CA ASN A 256 6.40 -6.82 8.49
C ASN A 256 6.99 -7.95 7.64
N ALA A 257 8.11 -8.53 8.07
CA ALA A 257 8.80 -9.59 7.34
C ALA A 257 7.94 -10.85 7.32
N ALA A 258 7.46 -11.26 8.50
CA ALA A 258 6.54 -12.39 8.64
C ALA A 258 5.27 -12.17 7.79
N PHE A 259 4.69 -10.97 7.85
CA PHE A 259 3.50 -10.64 7.08
C PHE A 259 3.73 -10.68 5.57
N ILE A 260 4.77 -10.03 5.04
CA ILE A 260 5.08 -10.01 3.61
C ILE A 260 5.41 -11.41 3.08
N ILE A 261 6.16 -12.23 3.84
CA ILE A 261 6.43 -13.62 3.49
C ILE A 261 5.12 -14.42 3.39
N SER A 262 4.22 -14.24 4.36
CA SER A 262 2.92 -14.91 4.33
C SER A 262 2.09 -14.52 3.10
N LEU A 263 2.06 -13.23 2.74
CA LEU A 263 1.36 -12.74 1.55
C LEU A 263 1.98 -13.27 0.27
N LEU A 264 3.31 -13.26 0.15
CA LEU A 264 4.00 -13.79 -1.02
C LEU A 264 3.63 -15.26 -1.26
N TYR A 265 3.58 -16.07 -0.20
CA TYR A 265 3.12 -17.45 -0.26
C TYR A 265 1.66 -17.56 -0.74
N LEU A 266 0.73 -16.82 -0.11
CA LEU A 266 -0.70 -16.86 -0.44
C LEU A 266 -0.98 -16.38 -1.88
N PHE A 267 -0.31 -15.32 -2.33
CA PHE A 267 -0.45 -14.81 -3.70
C PHE A 267 0.16 -15.76 -4.73
N SER A 268 1.29 -16.40 -4.42
CA SER A 268 1.89 -17.41 -5.30
C SER A 268 0.97 -18.62 -5.46
N ASP A 269 0.38 -19.10 -4.36
CA ASP A 269 -0.62 -20.18 -4.38
C ASP A 269 -1.87 -19.80 -5.19
N PHE A 270 -2.41 -18.58 -4.98
CA PHE A 270 -3.53 -18.07 -5.76
C PHE A 270 -3.22 -17.97 -7.25
N HIS A 271 -2.04 -17.47 -7.61
CA HIS A 271 -1.58 -17.35 -9.00
C HIS A 271 -1.45 -18.73 -9.66
N ALA A 272 -0.78 -19.67 -8.99
CA ALA A 272 -0.64 -21.04 -9.45
C ALA A 272 -2.01 -21.71 -9.67
N LYS A 273 -2.96 -21.58 -8.73
CA LYS A 273 -4.31 -22.14 -8.86
C LYS A 273 -5.14 -21.47 -9.96
N SER A 274 -5.00 -20.17 -10.15
CA SER A 274 -5.79 -19.40 -11.11
C SER A 274 -5.28 -19.48 -12.55
N TYR A 275 -3.97 -19.73 -12.73
CA TYR A 275 -3.31 -19.62 -14.03
C TYR A 275 -2.48 -20.86 -14.45
N SER A 276 -2.36 -21.90 -13.62
CA SER A 276 -1.74 -23.16 -14.05
C SER A 276 -2.54 -23.83 -15.16
N THR A 277 -1.85 -24.12 -16.26
CA THR A 277 -2.37 -24.73 -17.49
C THR A 277 -3.05 -26.09 -17.24
N ASN A 278 -2.71 -26.77 -16.15
CA ASN A 278 -3.25 -28.11 -15.81
C ASN A 278 -4.76 -28.10 -15.48
N ALA A 279 -5.37 -26.96 -15.14
CA ALA A 279 -6.81 -26.87 -14.90
C ALA A 279 -7.65 -26.77 -16.20
N LYS A 280 -7.03 -26.51 -17.36
CA LYS A 280 -7.72 -26.50 -18.66
C LYS A 280 -7.70 -27.86 -19.37
N VAL A 281 -6.78 -28.76 -19.02
CA VAL A 281 -6.67 -30.10 -19.65
C VAL A 281 -7.69 -31.08 -19.08
N PHE A 282 -8.08 -30.96 -17.80
CA PHE A 282 -9.05 -31.87 -17.16
C PHE A 282 -10.54 -31.50 -17.36
N LYS A 283 -10.85 -30.48 -18.16
CA LYS A 283 -12.24 -30.12 -18.52
C LYS A 283 -12.55 -30.30 -20.02
N GLY A 284 -11.66 -30.98 -20.73
CA GLY A 284 -11.77 -31.22 -22.17
C GLY A 284 -11.51 -32.67 -22.56
N ASN A 285 -11.90 -33.63 -21.71
CA ASN A 285 -12.08 -35.05 -22.05
C ASN A 285 -13.41 -35.52 -21.47
#